data_AF-A0A8H7UZR7-F1
#
_entry.id   AF-A0A8H7UZR7-F1
#
_cell.length_a   1.000
_cell.length_b   1.000
_cell.length_c   1.000
_cell.angle_alpha   90.00
_cell.angle_beta   90.00
_cell.angle_gamma   90.00
#
_symmetry.space_group_name_H-M   'P 1'
#
loop_
_entity.id
_entity.type
_entity.pdbx_description
1 polymer ?
#
loop_
_entity_poly.entity_id
_entity_poly.type
_entity_poly.pdbx_seq_one_letter_code
_entity_poly.pdbx_strand_id
1 'polypeptide(L)' 'MTILAEGHTIIGYIRKSSGKEPGDRRYQRLEATSVNLKERSLIVVVFASSSCQASDPMES' A
#
# COMPACT_ATOMS: atom_id res chain seq x y z
N MET A 1 -13.79 12.71 -1.10
CA MET A 1 -13.74 13.45 0.17
C MET A 1 -12.91 12.64 1.14
N THR A 2 -11.61 12.91 1.21
CA THR A 2 -10.73 12.31 2.21
C THR A 2 -10.94 13.11 3.50
N ILE A 3 -11.36 12.45 4.59
CA ILE A 3 -11.55 13.10 5.88
C ILE A 3 -10.15 13.33 6.48
N LEU A 4 -9.49 14.41 6.06
CA LEU A 4 -8.35 14.95 6.80
C LEU A 4 -8.94 15.93 7.83
N ALA A 5 -9.32 15.39 9.00
CA ALA A 5 -9.55 16.25 10.15
C ALA A 5 -8.22 16.91 10.52
N GLU A 6 -8.24 18.21 10.78
CA GLU A 6 -7.01 18.96 11.12
C GLU A 6 -6.20 18.23 12.20
N GLY A 7 -4.89 18.09 11.96
CA GLY A 7 -3.96 17.39 12.85
C GLY A 7 -3.81 15.88 12.65
N HIS A 8 -4.53 15.24 11.72
CA HIS A 8 -4.40 13.80 11.46
C HIS A 8 -3.66 13.49 10.16
N THR A 9 -2.74 12.52 10.21
CA THR A 9 -2.01 12.00 9.05
C THR A 9 -2.50 10.60 8.74
N ILE A 10 -2.96 10.37 7.50
CA ILE A 10 -3.30 9.03 7.05
C ILE A 10 -2.02 8.36 6.53
N ILE A 11 -1.60 7.28 7.20
CA ILE A 11 -0.48 6.43 6.79
C ILE A 11 -1.04 5.15 6.17
N GLY A 12 -0.61 4.84 4.95
CA GLY A 12 -0.98 3.62 4.26
C GLY A 12 0.12 2.58 4.33
N TYR A 13 -0.26 1.34 4.61
CA TYR A 13 0.62 0.17 4.47
C TYR A 13 0.11 -0.71 3.34
N ILE A 14 1.00 -1.04 2.41
CA ILE A 14 0.70 -1.95 1.29
C ILE A 14 1.70 -3.12 1.26
N ARG A 15 1.21 -4.28 0.83
CA ARG A 15 1.97 -5.54 0.73
C ARG A 15 1.66 -6.21 -0.60
N LYS A 16 2.49 -7.18 -1.01
CA LYS A 16 2.26 -7.93 -2.26
C LYS A 16 0.92 -8.65 -2.20
N SER A 17 0.16 -8.55 -3.29
CA SER A 17 -1.11 -9.26 -3.44
C SER A 17 -0.89 -10.78 -3.44
N SER A 18 -1.80 -11.50 -2.79
CA SER A 18 -1.93 -12.95 -3.00
C SER A 18 -2.45 -13.18 -4.41
N GLY A 19 -1.74 -13.98 -5.21
CA GLY A 19 -2.14 -14.24 -6.57
C GLY A 19 -1.22 -15.19 -7.30
N LYS A 20 -1.74 -15.78 -8.37
CA LYS A 20 -1.01 -16.70 -9.27
C LYS A 20 -0.06 -15.95 -10.21
N GLU A 21 -0.02 -14.62 -10.17
CA GLU A 21 0.85 -13.85 -11.05
C GLU A 21 2.34 -14.10 -10.75
N PRO A 22 3.19 -14.06 -11.78
CA PRO A 22 4.65 -14.08 -11.62
C PRO A 22 5.12 -13.01 -10.64
N GLY A 23 6.22 -13.29 -9.93
CA GLY A 23 6.79 -12.41 -8.91
C GLY A 23 6.91 -10.97 -9.39
N ASP A 24 7.53 -10.76 -10.54
CA ASP A 24 7.79 -9.43 -11.12
C ASP A 24 6.50 -8.64 -11.37
N ARG A 25 5.43 -9.29 -11.84
CA ARG A 25 4.12 -8.64 -12.02
C ARG A 25 3.50 -8.22 -10.69
N ARG A 26 3.73 -8.98 -9.62
CA ARG A 26 3.27 -8.61 -8.27
C ARG A 26 4.05 -7.41 -7.72
N TYR A 27 5.35 -7.30 -8.00
CA TYR A 27 6.14 -6.11 -7.68
C TYR A 27 5.65 -4.88 -8.44
N GLN A 28 5.46 -4.98 -9.76
CA GLN A 28 4.92 -3.88 -10.58
C GLN A 28 3.55 -3.41 -10.08
N ARG A 29 2.70 -4.34 -9.66
CA ARG A 29 1.38 -4.02 -9.09
C ARG A 29 1.48 -3.32 -7.73
N LEU A 30 2.42 -3.72 -6.88
CA LEU A 30 2.70 -3.07 -5.60
C LEU A 30 3.14 -1.62 -5.81
N GLU A 31 4.05 -1.37 -6.76
CA GLU A 31 4.49 -0.02 -7.11
C GLU A 31 3.36 0.84 -7.67
N ALA A 32 2.59 0.32 -8.63
CA ALA A 32 1.44 1.02 -9.19
C ALA A 32 0.41 1.38 -8.11
N THR A 33 0.19 0.50 -7.13
CA THR A 33 -0.70 0.78 -6.00
C THR A 33 -0.16 1.90 -5.13
N SER A 34 1.15 1.91 -4.84
CA SER A 34 1.80 2.99 -4.08
C SER A 34 1.61 4.35 -4.76
N VAL A 35 1.81 4.42 -6.08
CA VAL A 35 1.63 5.64 -6.87
C VAL A 35 0.17 6.10 -6.83
N ASN A 36 -0.77 5.21 -7.14
CA ASN A 36 -2.19 5.54 -7.17
C ASN A 36 -2.73 6.05 -5.82
N LEU A 37 -2.24 5.51 -4.71
CA LEU A 37 -2.65 5.95 -3.38
C LEU A 37 -2.14 7.36 -3.04
N LYS A 38 -0.93 7.71 -3.51
CA LYS A 38 -0.36 9.05 -3.38
C LYS A 38 -1.06 10.05 -4.29
N GLU A 39 -1.25 9.72 -5.56
CA GLU A 39 -1.89 10.60 -6.55
C GLU A 39 -3.33 10.98 -6.18
N ARG A 40 -4.07 10.06 -5.57
CA ARG A 40 -5.44 10.31 -5.12
C ARG A 40 -5.51 11.10 -3.81
N SER A 41 -4.37 11.50 -3.24
CA SER A 41 -4.26 12.18 -1.94
C SER A 41 -5.08 11.48 -0.84
N LEU A 42 -5.17 10.15 -0.93
CA LEU A 42 -5.89 9.32 0.06
C LEU A 42 -5.02 9.07 1.29
N ILE A 43 -3.70 9.10 1.10
CA ILE A 43 -2.68 8.76 2.08
C ILE A 43 -1.56 9.79 1.96
N VAL A 44 -1.04 10.25 3.10
CA VAL A 44 0.08 11.20 3.18
C VAL A 44 1.41 10.47 3.02
N VAL A 45 1.54 9.28 3.63
CA VAL A 45 2.76 8.45 3.57
C VAL A 45 2.37 7.01 3.29
N VAL A 46 2.97 6.40 2.26
CA VAL A 46 2.76 4.98 1.91
C VAL A 46 4.03 4.19 2.18
N PHE A 47 3.93 3.17 3.04
CA PHE A 47 4.96 2.15 3.23
C PHE A 47 4.62 0.91 2.41
N ALA A 48 5.54 0.47 1.56
CA ALA A 48 5.39 -0.73 0.75
C ALA A 48 6.35 -1.81 1.23
N SER A 49 5.82 -2.96 1.65
CA SER A 49 6.64 -4.14 1.92
C SER A 49 6.62 -5.07 0.72
N SER A 50 7.78 -5.23 0.12
CA SER A 50 8.00 -6.08 -1.03
C SER A 50 8.47 -7.50 -0.64
N SER A 51 8.76 -7.72 0.64
CA SER A 51 9.09 -9.03 1.23
C SER A 51 7.86 -9.71 1.84
N CYS A 52 6.92 -8.94 2.40
CA CYS A 52 5.72 -9.48 3.04
C CYS A 52 4.62 -9.87 2.03
N GLN A 53 3.91 -10.95 2.34
CA GLN A 53 2.70 -11.38 1.66
C GLN A 53 1.46 -10.75 2.30
N ALA A 54 0.36 -10.73 1.56
CA ALA A 54 -0.95 -10.33 2.09
C ALA A 54 -1.41 -11.19 3.28
N SER A 55 -0.96 -12.45 3.35
CA SER A 55 -1.29 -13.40 4.42
C SER A 55 -0.47 -13.22 5.70
N ASP A 56 0.61 -12.45 5.66
CA ASP A 56 1.46 -12.28 6.84
C ASP A 56 0.69 -11.50 7.90
N PRO A 57 0.81 -11.85 9.20
CA PRO A 57 0.18 -11.05 10.24
C PRO A 57 0.70 -9.60 10.23
N MET A 58 -0.14 -8.65 10.60
CA MET A 58 0.34 -7.34 11.03
C MET A 58 0.70 -7.50 12.50
N GLU A 59 1.99 -7.48 12.81
CA GLU A 59 2.45 -7.41 14.20
C GLU A 59 1.92 -6.08 14.78
N SER A 60 1.14 -6.17 15.86
CA SER A 60 0.52 -5.06 16.59
C SER A 60 1.39 -4.58 17.73
#